data_AF-A0A1C5YQ62-F1
#
_entry.id   AF-A0A1C5YQ62-F1
#
_cell.length_a   1.000
_cell.length_b   1.000
_cell.length_c   1.000
_cell.angle_alpha   90.00
_cell.angle_beta   90.00
_cell.angle_gamma   90.00
#
_symmetry.space_group_name_H-M   'P 1'
#
loop_
_entity.id
_entity.type
_entity.pdbx_description
1 polymer ?
#
loop_
_entity_poly.entity_id
_entity_poly.type
_entity_poly.pdbx_seq_one_letter_code
_entity_poly.pdbx_strand_id
1 'polypeptide(L)'
;MIFSLTDETYSLLCTVKIPKEVEEDKFLFAIALLDQSYWVIGSAIGGILKNVLPFNAEGIEFAMTALFVVIFIEQWMEKKNRIPAAIGVTAAFVCLQIFGSANFVFPTMLLCILILFVSRKQLSKEAGICR
;
A
#
# COMPACT_ATOMS: atom_id res chain seq x y z
N MET A 1 -16.59 4.96 -6.02
CA MET A 1 -15.20 4.46 -6.05
C MET A 1 -14.66 3.97 -4.71
N ILE A 2 -15.37 4.12 -3.56
CA ILE A 2 -14.83 3.64 -2.27
C ILE A 2 -14.55 2.13 -2.27
N PHE A 3 -15.40 1.33 -2.93
CA PHE A 3 -15.22 -0.12 -3.02
C PHE A 3 -14.17 -0.59 -4.02
N SER A 4 -13.69 0.29 -4.90
CA SER A 4 -12.63 -0.03 -5.87
C SER A 4 -11.24 0.42 -5.39
N LEU A 5 -11.13 0.87 -4.14
CA LEU A 5 -9.90 1.42 -3.60
C LEU A 5 -8.98 0.28 -3.12
N THR A 6 -8.04 -0.11 -3.98
CA THR A 6 -6.88 -0.93 -3.63
C THR A 6 -5.67 -0.03 -3.34
N ASP A 7 -4.61 -0.57 -2.76
CA ASP A 7 -3.36 0.17 -2.56
C ASP A 7 -2.78 0.68 -3.89
N GLU A 8 -2.82 -0.17 -4.92
CA GLU A 8 -2.38 0.15 -6.28
C GLU A 8 -3.25 1.25 -6.93
N THR A 9 -4.57 1.10 -6.89
CA THR A 9 -5.48 2.14 -7.36
C THR A 9 -5.22 3.45 -6.61
N TYR A 10 -5.10 3.43 -5.28
CA TYR A 10 -4.83 4.63 -4.49
C TYR A 10 -3.51 5.31 -4.87
N SER A 11 -2.44 4.53 -5.06
CA SER A 11 -1.13 5.01 -5.48
C SER A 11 -1.20 5.68 -6.86
N LEU A 12 -1.89 5.06 -7.83
CA LEU A 12 -2.11 5.63 -9.16
C LEU A 12 -2.93 6.93 -9.10
N LEU A 13 -4.02 6.94 -8.33
CA LEU A 13 -4.88 8.12 -8.20
C LEU A 13 -4.16 9.32 -7.55
N CYS A 14 -3.20 9.07 -6.65
CA CYS A 14 -2.44 10.12 -5.98
C CYS A 14 -1.23 10.63 -6.80
N THR A 15 -0.71 9.81 -7.71
CA THR A 15 0.53 10.11 -8.44
C THR A 15 0.26 10.71 -9.83
N VAL A 16 -0.84 10.32 -10.47
CA VAL A 16 -1.14 10.73 -11.85
C VAL A 16 -1.70 12.15 -11.89
N LYS A 17 -1.14 12.98 -12.77
CA LYS A 17 -1.69 14.31 -13.09
C LYS A 17 -2.75 14.17 -14.16
N ILE A 18 -3.98 14.53 -13.81
CA ILE A 18 -5.12 14.47 -14.74
C ILE A 18 -4.94 15.55 -15.83
N PRO A 19 -4.93 15.18 -17.12
CA PRO A 19 -4.87 16.15 -18.22
C PRO A 19 -6.14 17.00 -18.25
N LYS A 20 -6.00 18.30 -18.52
CA LYS A 20 -7.11 19.27 -18.47
C LYS A 20 -8.18 19.02 -19.54
N GLU A 21 -7.88 18.26 -20.59
CA GLU A 21 -8.82 17.96 -21.68
C GLU A 21 -9.80 16.82 -21.36
N VAL A 22 -9.65 16.09 -20.24
CA VAL A 22 -10.47 14.92 -19.90
C VAL A 22 -11.27 15.19 -18.63
N GLU A 23 -12.53 14.75 -18.60
CA GLU A 23 -13.35 14.75 -17.38
C GLU A 23 -12.70 13.86 -16.31
N GLU A 24 -12.35 14.46 -15.17
CA GLU A 24 -11.69 13.80 -14.03
C GLU A 24 -12.42 12.52 -13.60
N ASP A 25 -13.74 12.57 -13.44
CA ASP A 25 -14.53 11.41 -13.01
C ASP A 25 -14.43 10.23 -13.98
N LYS A 26 -14.41 10.49 -15.30
CA LYS A 26 -14.27 9.44 -16.32
C LYS A 26 -12.87 8.83 -16.31
N PHE A 27 -11.85 9.66 -16.07
CA PHE A 27 -10.46 9.21 -15.96
C PHE A 27 -10.26 8.32 -14.73
N LEU A 28 -10.71 8.77 -13.56
CA LEU A 28 -10.63 8.01 -12.30
C LEU A 28 -11.43 6.70 -12.39
N PHE A 29 -12.61 6.73 -13.01
CA PHE A 29 -13.42 5.54 -13.23
C PHE A 29 -12.73 4.53 -14.16
N ALA A 30 -12.09 5.00 -15.24
CA ALA A 30 -11.36 4.13 -16.15
C ALA A 30 -10.19 3.43 -15.46
N ILE A 31 -9.42 4.14 -14.62
CA ILE A 31 -8.34 3.53 -13.82
C ILE A 31 -8.91 2.44 -12.91
N ALA A 32 -9.94 2.76 -12.13
CA ALA A 32 -10.54 1.81 -11.19
C ALA A 32 -11.12 0.57 -11.91
N LEU A 33 -11.73 0.76 -13.08
CA LEU A 33 -12.27 -0.33 -13.90
C LEU A 33 -11.16 -1.23 -14.44
N LEU A 34 -10.10 -0.63 -14.97
CA LEU A 34 -8.96 -1.37 -15.50
C LEU A 34 -8.26 -2.17 -14.40
N ASP A 35 -7.95 -1.56 -13.26
CA ASP A 35 -7.29 -2.23 -12.14
C ASP A 35 -8.11 -3.42 -11.65
N GLN A 36 -9.42 -3.23 -11.46
CA GLN A 36 -10.32 -4.32 -11.06
C GLN A 36 -10.38 -5.42 -12.13
N SER A 37 -10.40 -5.06 -13.42
CA SER A 37 -10.43 -6.05 -14.51
C SER A 37 -9.15 -6.88 -14.56
N TYR A 38 -7.98 -6.25 -14.37
CA TYR A 38 -6.70 -6.94 -14.33
C TYR A 38 -6.62 -7.88 -13.13
N TRP A 39 -7.12 -7.46 -11.98
CA TRP A 39 -7.18 -8.29 -10.79
C TRP A 39 -8.02 -9.55 -11.01
N VAL A 40 -9.24 -9.40 -11.55
CA VAL A 40 -10.16 -10.52 -11.77
C VAL A 40 -9.62 -11.46 -12.85
N ILE A 41 -9.21 -10.91 -14.00
CA ILE A 41 -8.73 -11.70 -15.14
C ILE A 41 -7.41 -12.39 -14.79
N GLY A 42 -6.46 -11.67 -14.19
CA GLY A 42 -5.16 -12.21 -13.77
C GLY A 42 -5.31 -13.33 -12.74
N SER A 43 -6.20 -13.16 -11.76
CA SER A 43 -6.48 -14.20 -10.75
C SER A 43 -7.15 -15.43 -11.38
N ALA A 44 -8.11 -15.23 -12.28
CA ALA A 44 -8.77 -16.33 -12.98
C ALA A 44 -7.79 -17.13 -13.85
N ILE A 45 -6.96 -16.43 -14.64
CA ILE A 45 -5.93 -17.04 -15.48
C ILE A 45 -4.90 -17.77 -14.61
N GLY A 46 -4.40 -17.14 -13.55
CA GLY A 46 -3.46 -17.77 -12.62
C GLY A 46 -4.03 -19.02 -11.94
N GLY A 47 -5.30 -18.98 -11.55
CA GLY A 47 -5.99 -20.14 -10.97
C GLY A 47 -6.14 -21.31 -11.95
N ILE A 48 -6.43 -21.03 -13.22
CA ILE A 48 -6.53 -22.05 -14.27
C ILE A 48 -5.15 -22.62 -14.63
N LEU A 49 -4.16 -21.74 -14.84
CA LEU A 49 -2.80 -22.12 -15.24
C LEU A 49 -2.06 -22.92 -14.15
N LYS A 50 -2.40 -22.74 -12.88
CA LYS A 50 -1.85 -23.51 -11.76
C LYS A 50 -1.96 -25.03 -11.97
N ASN A 51 -3.01 -25.51 -12.65
CA ASN A 51 -3.23 -26.94 -12.88
C ASN A 51 -2.50 -27.47 -14.13
N VAL A 52 -2.01 -26.58 -14.99
CA VAL A 52 -1.47 -26.93 -16.32
C VAL A 52 0.05 -26.79 -16.36
N LEU A 53 0.64 -25.83 -15.64
CA LEU A 53 2.08 -25.72 -15.49
C LEU A 53 2.53 -26.41 -14.19
N PRO A 54 3.55 -27.29 -14.22
CA PRO A 54 4.32 -27.66 -13.03
C PRO A 54 5.18 -26.45 -12.63
N PHE A 55 4.54 -25.40 -12.13
CA PHE A 55 5.20 -24.16 -11.75
C PHE A 55 5.84 -24.36 -10.39
N ASN A 56 7.17 -24.38 -10.35
CA ASN A 56 7.87 -24.26 -9.09
C ASN A 56 7.73 -22.81 -8.62
N ALA A 57 6.88 -22.58 -7.62
CA ALA A 57 6.63 -21.25 -7.03
C ALA A 57 7.78 -20.76 -6.13
N GLU A 58 8.86 -21.54 -6.04
CA GLU A 58 10.10 -21.21 -5.37
C GLU A 58 10.69 -19.92 -5.95
N GLY A 59 10.74 -18.86 -5.13
CA GLY A 59 11.19 -17.52 -5.52
C GLY A 59 10.10 -16.44 -5.56
N ILE A 60 8.82 -16.81 -5.59
CA ILE A 60 7.71 -15.82 -5.50
C ILE A 60 7.72 -15.14 -4.12
N GLU A 61 8.01 -15.88 -3.05
CA GLU A 61 8.11 -15.35 -1.69
C GLU A 61 9.24 -14.32 -1.54
N PHE A 62 10.33 -14.50 -2.29
CA PHE A 62 11.41 -13.52 -2.35
C PHE A 62 10.95 -12.23 -3.03
N ALA A 63 10.24 -12.32 -4.16
CA ALA A 63 9.74 -11.15 -4.88
C ALA A 63 8.78 -10.30 -4.03
N MET A 64 7.85 -10.94 -3.31
CA MET A 64 6.92 -10.24 -2.41
C MET A 64 7.65 -9.54 -1.27
N THR A 65 8.63 -10.20 -0.66
CA THR A 65 9.44 -9.59 0.41
C THR A 65 10.25 -8.40 -0.12
N ALA A 66 10.86 -8.55 -1.30
CA ALA A 66 11.63 -7.49 -1.94
C ALA A 66 10.76 -6.27 -2.26
N LEU A 67 9.53 -6.48 -2.74
CA LEU A 67 8.57 -5.40 -3.01
C LEU A 67 8.32 -4.54 -1.76
N PHE A 68 8.01 -5.17 -0.62
CA PHE A 68 7.79 -4.42 0.62
C PHE A 68 9.04 -3.67 1.10
N VAL A 69 10.23 -4.27 0.95
CA VAL A 69 11.49 -3.63 1.30
C VAL A 69 11.77 -2.42 0.42
N VAL A 70 11.56 -2.53 -0.90
CA VAL A 70 11.76 -1.43 -1.84
C VAL A 70 10.79 -0.28 -1.53
N ILE A 71 9.49 -0.57 -1.38
CA ILE A 71 8.48 0.44 -1.02
C ILE A 71 8.86 1.13 0.31
N PHE A 72 9.31 0.37 1.31
CA PHE A 72 9.75 0.96 2.58
C PHE A 72 10.96 1.89 2.40
N ILE A 73 11.96 1.48 1.63
CA ILE A 73 13.15 2.28 1.34
C ILE A 73 12.77 3.55 0.58
N GLU A 74 11.91 3.46 -0.43
CA GLU A 74 11.40 4.62 -1.18
C GLU A 74 10.70 5.60 -0.24
N GLN A 75 9.80 5.12 0.62
CA GLN A 75 9.14 5.97 1.63
C GLN A 75 10.13 6.62 2.62
N TRP A 76 11.20 5.90 2.98
CA TRP A 76 12.25 6.42 3.86
C TRP A 76 13.12 7.50 3.20
N MET A 77 13.37 7.36 1.89
CA MET A 77 14.19 8.27 1.09
C MET A 77 13.42 9.51 0.62
N GLU A 78 12.16 9.33 0.21
CA GLU A 78 11.38 10.37 -0.48
C GLU A 78 10.66 11.33 0.49
N LYS A 79 10.26 10.86 1.68
CA LYS A 79 9.52 11.70 2.63
C LYS A 79 10.43 12.55 3.51
N LYS A 80 10.22 13.87 3.44
CA LYS A 80 10.82 14.89 4.32
C LYS A 80 10.52 14.64 5.81
N ASN A 81 9.35 14.05 6.11
CA ASN A 81 8.96 13.63 7.45
C ASN A 81 9.00 12.10 7.56
N ARG A 82 10.06 11.59 8.22
CA ARG A 82 10.28 10.16 8.51
C ARG A 82 9.47 9.64 9.71
N ILE A 83 8.73 10.52 10.37
CA ILE A 83 7.95 10.22 11.58
C ILE A 83 6.95 9.08 11.35
N PRO A 84 6.14 9.05 10.26
CA PRO A 84 5.21 7.93 10.02
C PRO A 84 5.92 6.59 9.81
N ALA A 85 7.06 6.59 9.12
CA ALA A 85 7.86 5.38 8.90
C ALA A 85 8.46 4.86 10.22
N ALA A 86 8.99 5.76 11.05
CA ALA A 86 9.52 5.42 12.37
C ALA A 86 8.43 4.89 13.32
N ILE A 87 7.23 5.49 13.30
CA ILE A 87 6.07 4.99 14.04
C ILE A 87 5.73 3.57 13.60
N GLY A 88 5.67 3.33 12.27
CA GLY A 88 5.38 2.01 11.71
C GLY A 88 6.37 0.93 12.17
N VAL A 89 7.67 1.21 12.09
CA VAL A 89 8.72 0.29 12.56
C VAL A 89 8.61 0.02 14.06
N THR A 90 8.41 1.07 14.86
CA THR A 90 8.32 0.94 16.32
C THR A 90 7.09 0.14 16.73
N ALA A 91 5.93 0.44 16.14
CA ALA A 91 4.68 -0.27 16.38
C ALA A 91 4.79 -1.74 15.96
N ALA A 92 5.36 -2.01 14.78
CA ALA A 92 5.58 -3.37 14.30
C ALA A 92 6.50 -4.16 15.25
N PHE A 93 7.59 -3.56 15.71
CA PHE A 93 8.51 -4.20 16.65
C PHE A 93 7.84 -4.54 17.99
N VAL A 94 7.11 -3.58 18.58
CA VAL A 94 6.39 -3.80 19.84
C VAL A 94 5.32 -4.88 19.70
N CYS A 95 4.52 -4.83 18.64
CA CYS A 95 3.49 -5.83 18.39
C CYS A 95 4.08 -7.22 18.09
N LEU A 96 5.23 -7.30 17.42
CA LEU A 96 5.92 -8.56 17.17
C LEU A 96 6.38 -9.23 18.48
N GLN A 97 6.89 -8.45 19.44
CA GLN A 97 7.30 -8.97 20.74
C GLN A 97 6.12 -9.46 21.59
N ILE A 98 4.97 -8.80 21.51
CA ILE A 98 3.79 -9.13 22.34
C ILE A 98 2.94 -10.25 21.71
N PHE A 99 2.67 -10.19 20.41
CA PHE A 99 1.72 -11.07 19.72
C PHE A 99 2.38 -12.19 18.90
N GLY A 100 3.70 -12.15 18.72
CA GLY A 100 4.47 -13.12 17.94
C GLY A 100 4.29 -12.97 16.42
N SER A 101 5.11 -13.71 15.65
CA SER A 101 5.19 -13.58 14.18
C SER A 101 3.91 -13.96 13.43
N ALA A 102 3.05 -14.79 14.01
CA ALA A 102 1.83 -15.24 13.33
C ALA A 102 0.71 -14.19 13.30
N ASN A 103 0.61 -13.34 14.34
CA ASN A 103 -0.55 -12.47 14.55
C ASN A 103 -0.21 -10.98 14.69
N PHE A 104 1.06 -10.57 14.54
CA PHE A 104 1.44 -9.17 14.80
C PHE A 104 0.90 -8.15 13.79
N VAL A 105 0.60 -8.55 12.55
CA VAL A 105 0.26 -7.63 11.45
C VAL A 105 -1.00 -6.82 11.76
N PHE A 106 -2.08 -7.49 12.16
CA PHE A 106 -3.37 -6.84 12.41
C PHE A 106 -3.34 -5.86 13.62
N PRO A 107 -2.81 -6.24 14.80
CA PRO A 107 -2.57 -5.32 15.90
C PRO A 107 -1.67 -4.13 15.53
N THR A 108 -0.62 -4.38 14.73
CA THR A 108 0.28 -3.32 14.26
C THR A 108 -0.47 -2.30 13.42
N MET A 109 -1.28 -2.75 12.45
CA MET A 109 -2.07 -1.86 11.61
C MET A 109 -3.03 -0.98 12.42
N LEU A 110 -3.75 -1.57 13.38
CA LEU A 110 -4.62 -0.83 14.29
C LEU A 110 -3.85 0.21 15.10
N LEU A 111 -2.71 -0.18 15.67
CA LEU A 111 -1.88 0.71 16.46
C LEU A 111 -1.32 1.87 15.63
N CYS A 112 -0.83 1.59 14.42
CA CYS A 112 -0.39 2.62 13.46
C CYS A 112 -1.51 3.61 13.13
N ILE A 113 -2.73 3.12 12.85
CA ILE A 113 -3.88 3.98 12.57
C ILE A 113 -4.19 4.88 13.77
N LEU A 114 -4.24 4.32 14.98
CA LEU A 114 -4.50 5.08 16.20
C LEU A 114 -3.44 6.16 16.44
N ILE A 115 -2.16 5.80 16.34
CA ILE A 115 -1.06 6.74 16.54
C ILE A 115 -1.09 7.84 15.47
N LEU A 116 -1.27 7.50 14.20
CA LEU A 116 -1.34 8.49 13.11
C LEU A 116 -2.57 9.39 13.23
N PHE A 117 -3.71 8.85 13.68
CA PHE A 117 -4.93 9.62 13.89
C PHE A 117 -4.78 10.65 15.02
N VAL A 118 -4.17 10.25 16.14
CA VAL A 118 -3.87 11.16 17.27
C VAL A 118 -2.82 12.19 16.87
N SER A 119 -1.76 11.75 16.20
CA SER A 119 -0.65 12.60 15.76
C SER A 119 -0.97 13.44 14.52
N ARG A 120 -2.16 13.28 13.91
CA ARG A 120 -2.60 13.99 12.70
C ARG A 120 -2.46 15.50 12.83
N LYS A 121 -2.81 16.07 13.99
CA LYS A 121 -2.71 17.52 14.24
C LYS A 121 -1.26 18.02 14.30
N GLN A 122 -0.33 17.19 14.78
CA GLN A 122 1.09 17.54 14.85
C GLN A 122 1.78 17.36 13.49
N LEU A 123 1.50 16.25 12.81
CA LEU A 123 1.99 15.96 11.45
C LEU A 123 1.49 16.99 10.42
N SER A 124 0.24 17.44 10.54
CA SER A 124 -0.31 18.51 9.70
C SER A 124 0.32 19.88 9.99
N LYS A 125 0.85 20.10 11.20
CA LYS A 125 1.52 21.35 11.59
C LYS A 125 2.92 21.41 10.98
N GLU A 126 3.68 20.33 11.01
CA GLU A 126 4.98 20.23 10.35
C GLU A 126 4.86 20.33 8.82
N ALA A 127 3.82 19.73 8.23
CA ALA A 127 3.54 19.88 6.79
C ALA A 127 3.13 21.32 6.41
N GLY A 128 2.50 22.07 7.33
CA GLY A 128 2.09 23.46 7.14
C GLY A 128 3.18 24.51 7.42
N ILE A 129 4.27 24.15 8.11
CA ILE A 129 5.44 25.04 8.34
C ILE A 129 6.39 25.03 7.13
N CYS A 130 6.22 24.08 6.20
CA CYS A 130 6.98 23.97 4.95
C CYS A 130 6.16 24.35 3.71
N ARG A 131 5.34 25.42 3.80
CA ARG A 131 4.80 26.10 2.64
C ARG A 131 5.02 27.59 2.73
#